data_AF-A0A1A9AJC9-F1
#
_entry.id   AF-A0A1A9AJC9-F1
#
_cell.length_a   1.000
_cell.length_b   1.000
_cell.length_c   1.000
_cell.angle_alpha   90.00
_cell.angle_beta   90.00
_cell.angle_gamma   90.00
#
_symmetry.space_group_name_H-M   'P 1'
#
loop_
_entity.id
_entity.type
_entity.pdbx_description
1 polymer ?
#
loop_
_entity_poly.entity_id
_entity_poly.type
_entity_poly.pdbx_seq_one_letter_code
_entity_poly.pdbx_strand_id
1 'polypeptide(L)'
;MVQPRGCSKSQEFYEYQLPSNLFLQSLHKDKNLENHNKDIEAYKSQSNTTEIISKIDASFEKIRQDIITNYNSDEIKCCMDMSYYADLLDAIIKSPEILSKQIQNNLISKVHQEWVKILQVKNIEECTRETDLDSIRKRCILKHMHDLNIDKDHIIVYSNQYKKYLSDKWGKIIRHTNPLIGGLYIKIENDSMGIIEKYDNFLYSSDYICGSDTDKLSTDDITISTDMESIINTISLEVAPSNNVNKACYNEKYIEMLKIKASRIQRMNNHLYIGIALLGFSLILIFLYRFSPLGNLLRRFMKKKIEVDENMSEEIMSELYENSQNERQYITYHSSSP
;
A
#
# COMPACT_ATOMS: atom_id res chain seq x y z
N MET A 1 -5.35 -61.31 -1.68
CA MET A 1 -4.79 -59.98 -1.39
C MET A 1 -4.36 -59.36 -2.71
N VAL A 2 -5.16 -58.46 -3.26
CA VAL A 2 -4.88 -57.79 -4.53
C VAL A 2 -4.20 -56.47 -4.20
N GLN A 3 -2.96 -56.28 -4.65
CA GLN A 3 -2.30 -54.97 -4.56
C GLN A 3 -3.05 -53.98 -5.46
N PRO A 4 -3.43 -52.79 -4.97
CA PRO A 4 -3.90 -51.75 -5.86
C PRO A 4 -2.71 -51.27 -6.70
N ARG A 5 -2.78 -51.46 -8.01
CA ARG A 5 -1.93 -50.75 -8.97
C ARG A 5 -2.27 -49.27 -8.85
N GLY A 6 -1.49 -48.53 -8.06
CA GLY A 6 -1.51 -47.07 -8.09
C GLY A 6 -0.93 -46.60 -9.42
N CYS A 7 -1.80 -46.32 -10.39
CA CYS A 7 -1.42 -45.55 -11.57
C CYS A 7 -1.17 -44.10 -11.15
N SER A 8 0.02 -43.82 -10.62
CA SER A 8 0.54 -42.46 -10.53
C SER A 8 1.07 -42.08 -11.93
N LYS A 9 0.17 -41.72 -12.85
CA LYS A 9 0.60 -40.83 -13.94
C LYS A 9 0.96 -39.51 -13.25
N SER A 10 2.24 -39.15 -13.23
CA SER A 10 2.62 -37.77 -12.94
C SER A 10 1.92 -36.92 -13.98
N GLN A 11 0.84 -36.28 -13.57
CA GLN A 11 0.08 -35.39 -14.43
C GLN A 11 1.05 -34.24 -14.74
N GLU A 12 1.39 -34.05 -16.01
CA GLU A 12 2.36 -33.03 -16.41
C GLU A 12 1.67 -31.67 -16.40
N PHE A 13 2.34 -30.66 -15.84
CA PHE A 13 1.82 -29.29 -15.78
C PHE A 13 2.06 -28.59 -17.11
N TYR A 14 0.98 -28.13 -17.73
CA TYR A 14 1.03 -27.41 -19.00
C TYR A 14 0.32 -26.06 -18.88
N GLU A 15 1.06 -24.97 -19.10
CA GLU A 15 0.53 -23.61 -18.95
C GLU A 15 -0.67 -23.31 -19.85
N TYR A 16 -0.72 -23.91 -21.04
CA TYR A 16 -1.84 -23.74 -21.98
C TYR A 16 -3.13 -24.47 -21.54
N GLN A 17 -3.05 -25.32 -20.51
CA GLN A 17 -4.20 -25.96 -19.87
C GLN A 17 -4.80 -25.11 -18.75
N LEU A 18 -4.08 -24.08 -18.27
CA LEU A 18 -4.61 -23.15 -17.28
C LEU A 18 -5.79 -22.38 -17.88
N PRO A 19 -6.98 -22.42 -17.26
CA PRO A 19 -8.12 -21.67 -17.78
C PRO A 19 -7.88 -20.15 -17.74
N SER A 20 -7.00 -19.66 -16.84
CA SER A 20 -6.53 -18.27 -16.85
C SER A 20 -5.81 -17.86 -18.13
N ASN A 21 -5.29 -18.80 -18.93
CA ASN A 21 -4.56 -18.54 -20.16
C ASN A 21 -5.41 -18.70 -21.43
N LEU A 22 -6.74 -18.79 -21.33
CA LEU A 22 -7.63 -19.08 -22.47
C LEU A 22 -7.37 -18.22 -23.72
N PHE A 23 -7.24 -16.89 -23.58
CA PHE A 23 -6.99 -15.98 -24.71
C PHE A 23 -5.52 -15.86 -25.13
N LEU A 24 -4.62 -16.52 -24.41
CA LEU A 24 -3.19 -16.56 -24.68
C LEU A 24 -2.72 -17.99 -24.96
N GLN A 25 -3.66 -18.93 -25.20
CA GLN A 25 -3.38 -20.35 -25.25
C GLN A 25 -2.37 -20.69 -26.35
N SER A 26 -2.50 -20.08 -27.53
CA SER A 26 -1.58 -20.26 -28.65
C SER A 26 -0.15 -19.77 -28.35
N LEU A 27 0.00 -18.78 -27.45
CA LEU A 27 1.29 -18.29 -27.00
C LEU A 27 1.94 -19.21 -25.97
N HIS A 28 1.15 -19.86 -25.11
CA HIS A 28 1.68 -20.81 -24.13
C HIS A 28 1.98 -22.19 -24.72
N LYS A 29 1.33 -22.56 -25.84
CA LYS A 29 1.66 -23.78 -26.59
C LYS A 29 3.10 -23.72 -27.13
N ASP A 30 3.79 -24.86 -27.06
CA ASP A 30 5.13 -25.09 -27.62
C ASP A 30 6.20 -24.07 -27.18
N LYS A 31 6.03 -23.46 -25.99
CA LYS A 31 6.92 -22.41 -25.46
C LYS A 31 7.05 -21.19 -26.40
N ASN A 32 6.03 -20.90 -27.20
CA ASN A 32 6.03 -19.78 -28.14
C ASN A 32 6.31 -18.45 -27.44
N LEU A 33 5.70 -18.21 -26.28
CA LEU A 33 5.92 -17.01 -25.47
C LEU A 33 7.36 -16.89 -24.98
N GLU A 34 7.94 -17.96 -24.45
CA GLU A 34 9.33 -17.97 -23.96
C GLU A 34 10.32 -17.69 -25.11
N ASN A 35 10.13 -18.36 -26.24
CA ASN A 35 10.97 -18.19 -27.43
C ASN A 35 10.85 -16.77 -28.01
N HIS A 36 9.62 -16.25 -28.12
CA HIS A 36 9.37 -14.89 -28.58
C HIS A 36 10.03 -13.85 -27.67
N ASN A 37 9.92 -14.03 -26.36
CA ASN A 37 10.55 -13.16 -25.38
C ASN A 37 12.08 -13.18 -25.50
N LYS A 38 12.68 -14.37 -25.68
CA LYS A 38 14.12 -14.53 -25.91
C LYS A 38 14.57 -13.87 -27.21
N ASP A 39 13.77 -13.93 -28.27
CA ASP A 39 14.09 -13.29 -29.55
C ASP A 39 14.15 -11.76 -29.41
N ILE A 40 13.22 -11.16 -28.66
CA ILE A 40 13.24 -9.72 -28.40
C ILE A 40 14.47 -9.35 -27.55
N GLU A 41 14.79 -10.15 -26.52
CA GLU A 41 15.95 -9.91 -25.65
C GLU A 41 17.30 -10.10 -26.37
N ALA A 42 17.38 -11.06 -27.29
CA ALA A 42 18.58 -11.35 -28.07
C ALA A 42 18.86 -10.28 -29.14
N TYR A 43 17.91 -9.40 -29.40
CA TYR A 43 18.06 -8.36 -30.39
C TYR A 43 19.07 -7.30 -29.93
N LYS A 44 20.28 -7.39 -30.47
CA LYS A 44 21.39 -6.46 -30.20
C LYS A 44 21.45 -5.39 -31.28
N SER A 45 21.19 -4.13 -30.92
CA SER A 45 21.71 -2.91 -31.59
C SER A 45 21.78 -2.93 -33.14
N GLN A 46 20.86 -3.60 -33.84
CA GLN A 46 20.73 -3.46 -35.28
C GLN A 46 19.62 -2.44 -35.56
N SER A 47 19.79 -1.64 -36.61
CA SER A 47 18.81 -0.61 -36.99
C SER A 47 17.53 -1.18 -37.60
N ASN A 48 17.51 -2.48 -37.93
CA ASN A 48 16.42 -3.09 -38.66
C ASN A 48 15.37 -3.71 -37.71
N THR A 49 14.43 -2.89 -37.23
CA THR A 49 13.33 -3.32 -36.35
C THR A 49 12.32 -4.25 -37.03
N THR A 50 12.42 -4.46 -38.34
CA THR A 50 11.45 -5.23 -39.14
C THR A 50 11.26 -6.65 -38.64
N GLU A 51 12.33 -7.33 -38.21
CA GLU A 51 12.22 -8.71 -37.71
C GLU A 51 11.48 -8.77 -36.35
N ILE A 52 11.77 -7.85 -35.43
CA ILE A 52 11.03 -7.81 -34.16
C ILE A 52 9.56 -7.45 -34.42
N ILE A 53 9.31 -6.46 -35.28
CA ILE A 53 7.97 -6.04 -35.65
C ILE A 53 7.16 -7.21 -36.22
N SER A 54 7.73 -7.99 -37.13
CA SER A 54 7.04 -9.15 -37.71
C SER A 54 6.76 -10.24 -36.68
N LYS A 55 7.66 -10.45 -35.71
CA LYS A 55 7.42 -11.37 -34.58
C LYS A 55 6.31 -10.87 -33.66
N ILE A 56 6.28 -9.58 -33.34
CA ILE A 56 5.20 -8.97 -32.55
C ILE A 56 3.87 -9.17 -33.30
N ASP A 57 3.82 -8.83 -34.58
CA ASP A 57 2.64 -9.00 -35.44
C ASP A 57 2.13 -10.44 -35.45
N ALA A 58 3.03 -11.41 -35.62
CA ALA A 58 2.67 -12.82 -35.62
C ALA A 58 2.07 -13.28 -34.28
N SER A 59 2.58 -12.78 -33.15
CA SER A 59 2.04 -13.10 -31.83
C SER A 59 0.66 -12.48 -31.61
N PHE A 60 0.48 -11.21 -31.96
CA PHE A 60 -0.82 -10.54 -31.86
C PHE A 60 -1.87 -11.17 -32.78
N GLU A 61 -1.48 -11.65 -33.96
CA GLU A 61 -2.40 -12.38 -34.84
C GLU A 61 -2.84 -13.71 -34.24
N LYS A 62 -1.92 -14.48 -33.64
CA LYS A 62 -2.28 -15.71 -32.91
C LYS A 62 -3.28 -15.43 -31.78
N ILE A 63 -3.04 -14.37 -31.01
CA ILE A 63 -3.95 -13.94 -29.95
C ILE A 63 -5.32 -13.55 -30.52
N ARG A 64 -5.37 -12.79 -31.61
CA ARG A 64 -6.62 -12.45 -32.29
C ARG A 64 -7.41 -13.69 -32.68
N GLN A 65 -6.74 -14.73 -33.20
CA GLN A 65 -7.40 -16.00 -33.52
C GLN A 65 -7.92 -16.73 -32.28
N ASP A 66 -7.17 -16.72 -31.17
CA ASP A 66 -7.62 -17.26 -29.89
C ASP A 66 -8.87 -16.52 -29.38
N ILE A 67 -8.91 -15.19 -29.51
CA ILE A 67 -10.09 -14.38 -29.17
C ILE A 67 -11.26 -14.74 -30.08
N ILE A 68 -11.10 -14.72 -31.40
CA ILE A 68 -12.19 -15.04 -32.34
C ILE A 68 -12.79 -16.42 -32.03
N THR A 69 -11.95 -17.38 -31.64
CA THR A 69 -12.34 -18.76 -31.37
C THR A 69 -13.00 -18.94 -30.00
N ASN A 70 -12.44 -18.34 -28.94
CA ASN A 70 -12.82 -18.63 -27.56
C ASN A 70 -13.68 -17.54 -26.91
N TYR A 71 -13.89 -16.40 -27.56
CA TYR A 71 -14.63 -15.29 -26.99
C TYR A 71 -16.10 -15.65 -26.80
N ASN A 72 -16.53 -15.67 -25.54
CA ASN A 72 -17.86 -16.07 -25.09
C ASN A 72 -18.60 -14.93 -24.37
N SER A 73 -18.22 -13.68 -24.62
CA SER A 73 -18.66 -12.41 -23.97
C SER A 73 -17.93 -11.99 -22.69
N ASP A 74 -16.85 -12.67 -22.30
CA ASP A 74 -16.02 -12.24 -21.16
C ASP A 74 -15.03 -11.12 -21.55
N GLU A 75 -15.57 -9.90 -21.66
CA GLU A 75 -14.85 -8.68 -22.03
C GLU A 75 -13.74 -8.33 -21.03
N ILE A 76 -14.04 -8.45 -19.74
CA ILE A 76 -13.12 -8.14 -18.65
C ILE A 76 -11.89 -9.05 -18.72
N LYS A 77 -12.09 -10.36 -18.87
CA LYS A 77 -10.98 -11.31 -19.02
C LYS A 77 -10.16 -11.03 -20.26
N CYS A 78 -10.81 -10.81 -21.40
CA CYS A 78 -10.12 -10.47 -22.63
C CYS A 78 -9.25 -9.21 -22.43
N CYS A 79 -9.81 -8.15 -21.85
CA CYS A 79 -9.08 -6.93 -21.49
C CYS A 79 -7.86 -7.17 -20.62
N MET A 80 -8.00 -7.96 -19.55
CA MET A 80 -6.90 -8.26 -18.64
C MET A 80 -5.79 -9.05 -19.34
N ASP A 81 -6.13 -10.08 -20.12
CA ASP A 81 -5.16 -10.90 -20.83
C ASP A 81 -4.38 -10.08 -21.87
N MET A 82 -5.07 -9.20 -22.60
CA MET A 82 -4.46 -8.36 -23.63
C MET A 82 -3.58 -7.27 -23.04
N SER A 83 -4.05 -6.62 -21.98
CA SER A 83 -3.29 -5.60 -21.29
C SER A 83 -2.05 -6.18 -20.64
N TYR A 84 -2.16 -7.37 -20.04
CA TYR A 84 -1.00 -8.11 -19.51
C TYR A 84 0.03 -8.43 -20.59
N TYR A 85 -0.39 -8.96 -21.74
CA TYR A 85 0.55 -9.30 -22.79
C TYR A 85 1.27 -8.06 -23.33
N ALA A 86 0.55 -6.95 -23.52
CA ALA A 86 1.14 -5.66 -23.89
C ALA A 86 2.12 -5.14 -22.82
N ASP A 87 1.75 -5.22 -21.54
CA ASP A 87 2.62 -4.80 -20.42
C ASP A 87 3.88 -5.67 -20.30
N LEU A 88 3.77 -6.98 -20.57
CA LEU A 88 4.91 -7.90 -20.63
C LEU A 88 5.88 -7.53 -21.76
N LEU A 89 5.36 -7.26 -22.97
CA LEU A 89 6.19 -6.82 -24.09
C LEU A 89 6.85 -5.48 -23.79
N ASP A 90 6.13 -4.51 -23.23
CA ASP A 90 6.70 -3.21 -22.82
C ASP A 90 7.82 -3.39 -21.81
N ALA A 91 7.64 -4.27 -20.81
CA ALA A 91 8.67 -4.59 -19.84
C ALA A 91 9.90 -5.22 -20.51
N ILE A 92 9.72 -6.15 -21.44
CA ILE A 92 10.80 -6.78 -22.19
C ILE A 92 11.54 -5.78 -23.08
N ILE A 93 10.82 -4.88 -23.78
CA ILE A 93 11.39 -3.87 -24.69
C ILE A 93 12.14 -2.78 -23.93
N LYS A 94 11.72 -2.44 -22.71
CA LYS A 94 12.40 -1.44 -21.86
C LYS A 94 13.55 -2.02 -21.04
N SER A 95 13.52 -3.32 -20.75
CA SER A 95 14.59 -4.04 -20.06
C SER A 95 15.95 -4.18 -20.80
N PRO A 96 16.11 -4.09 -22.13
CA PRO A 96 17.39 -4.31 -22.78
C PRO A 96 18.21 -3.02 -22.72
N GLU A 97 19.35 -3.08 -22.05
CA GLU A 97 20.28 -1.95 -21.91
C GLU A 97 20.85 -1.46 -23.26
N ILE A 98 20.70 -2.28 -24.31
CA ILE A 98 21.33 -2.08 -25.62
C ILE A 98 20.43 -1.31 -26.61
N LEU A 99 19.10 -1.33 -26.41
CA LEU A 99 18.18 -0.67 -27.35
C LEU A 99 18.20 0.85 -27.17
N SER A 100 18.38 1.60 -28.26
CA SER A 100 18.25 3.05 -28.22
C SER A 100 16.82 3.45 -27.85
N LYS A 101 16.65 4.60 -27.20
CA LYS A 101 15.33 5.07 -26.76
C LYS A 101 14.35 5.21 -27.93
N GLN A 102 14.84 5.60 -29.10
CA GLN A 102 14.04 5.70 -30.33
C GLN A 102 13.51 4.33 -30.76
N ILE A 103 14.35 3.29 -30.75
CA ILE A 103 13.93 1.93 -31.09
C ILE A 103 12.91 1.41 -30.08
N GLN A 104 13.15 1.62 -28.78
CA GLN A 104 12.18 1.25 -27.73
C GLN A 104 10.82 1.91 -27.97
N ASN A 105 10.81 3.22 -28.22
CA ASN A 105 9.58 3.96 -28.48
C ASN A 105 8.84 3.45 -29.74
N ASN A 106 9.57 3.13 -30.81
CA ASN A 106 8.97 2.57 -32.02
C ASN A 106 8.32 1.21 -31.75
N LEU A 107 8.99 0.32 -31.02
CA LEU A 107 8.47 -1.01 -30.68
C LEU A 107 7.27 -0.92 -29.72
N ILE A 108 7.33 -0.06 -28.69
CA ILE A 108 6.19 0.19 -27.78
C ILE A 108 5.00 0.75 -28.56
N SER A 109 5.24 1.71 -29.47
CA SER A 109 4.17 2.23 -30.35
C SER A 109 3.55 1.13 -31.20
N LYS A 110 4.35 0.17 -31.66
CA LYS A 110 3.85 -0.98 -32.41
C LYS A 110 3.01 -1.91 -31.54
N VAL A 111 3.45 -2.23 -30.33
CA VAL A 111 2.67 -3.01 -29.34
C VAL A 111 1.33 -2.34 -29.06
N HIS A 112 1.31 -1.02 -28.85
CA HIS A 112 0.08 -0.27 -28.64
C HIS A 112 -0.87 -0.33 -29.85
N GLN A 113 -0.35 -0.18 -31.07
CA GLN A 113 -1.16 -0.30 -32.29
C GLN A 113 -1.82 -1.68 -32.43
N GLU A 114 -1.08 -2.77 -32.17
CA GLU A 114 -1.64 -4.11 -32.24
C GLU A 114 -2.64 -4.39 -31.11
N TRP A 115 -2.39 -3.87 -29.91
CA TRP A 115 -3.36 -3.94 -28.80
C TRP A 115 -4.68 -3.24 -29.14
N VAL A 116 -4.66 -2.03 -29.72
CA VAL A 116 -5.87 -1.32 -30.16
C VAL A 116 -6.64 -2.13 -31.21
N LYS A 117 -5.93 -2.75 -32.16
CA LYS A 117 -6.53 -3.60 -33.20
C LYS A 117 -7.22 -4.83 -32.62
N ILE A 118 -6.78 -5.35 -31.48
CA ILE A 118 -7.46 -6.46 -30.80
C ILE A 118 -8.80 -6.00 -30.23
N LEU A 119 -8.87 -4.83 -29.60
CA LEU A 119 -10.11 -4.31 -29.02
C LEU A 119 -11.22 -4.11 -30.06
N GLN A 120 -10.83 -3.78 -31.30
CA GLN A 120 -11.74 -3.62 -32.44
C GLN A 120 -12.36 -4.94 -32.92
N VAL A 121 -11.82 -6.11 -32.54
CA VAL A 121 -12.33 -7.42 -33.02
C VAL A 121 -13.75 -7.69 -32.51
N LYS A 122 -14.13 -7.12 -31.35
CA LYS A 122 -15.44 -7.34 -30.70
C LYS A 122 -16.08 -6.07 -30.12
N ASN A 123 -15.61 -4.88 -30.51
CA ASN A 123 -16.06 -3.59 -29.94
C ASN A 123 -15.92 -3.55 -28.41
N ILE A 124 -14.76 -3.96 -27.89
CA ILE A 124 -14.45 -3.88 -26.45
C ILE A 124 -14.08 -2.42 -26.15
N GLU A 125 -15.06 -1.51 -26.20
CA GLU A 125 -14.86 -0.06 -26.15
C GLU A 125 -14.47 0.45 -24.75
N GLU A 126 -14.77 -0.31 -23.69
CA GLU A 126 -14.47 0.08 -22.31
C GLU A 126 -13.02 -0.22 -21.88
N CYS A 127 -12.27 -0.94 -22.70
CA CYS A 127 -10.91 -1.33 -22.37
C CYS A 127 -9.94 -0.14 -22.46
N THR A 128 -9.52 0.39 -21.33
CA THR A 128 -8.50 1.44 -21.27
C THR A 128 -7.18 0.89 -20.73
N ARG A 129 -6.07 1.38 -21.28
CA ARG A 129 -4.73 0.97 -20.87
C ARG A 129 -3.80 2.17 -20.73
N GLU A 130 -3.66 2.62 -19.49
CA GLU A 130 -2.63 3.58 -19.11
C GLU A 130 -1.26 2.91 -18.97
N THR A 131 -0.21 3.58 -19.41
CA THR A 131 1.16 3.01 -19.49
C THR A 131 2.07 3.44 -18.35
N ASP A 132 1.56 4.20 -17.38
CA ASP A 132 2.31 4.57 -16.19
C ASP A 132 2.50 3.36 -15.26
N LEU A 133 3.49 3.45 -14.37
CA LEU A 133 3.86 2.34 -13.52
C LEU A 133 2.78 1.97 -12.49
N ASP A 134 1.99 2.93 -11.99
CA ASP A 134 0.95 2.64 -11.01
C ASP A 134 -0.17 1.81 -11.65
N SER A 135 -0.64 2.24 -12.82
CA SER A 135 -1.67 1.54 -13.59
C SER A 135 -1.24 0.15 -14.02
N ILE A 136 0.02 -0.05 -14.45
CA ILE A 136 0.55 -1.39 -14.75
C ILE A 136 0.51 -2.29 -13.50
N ARG A 137 0.97 -1.79 -12.36
CA ARG A 137 1.02 -2.58 -11.11
C ARG A 137 -0.38 -2.97 -10.65
N LYS A 138 -1.34 -2.04 -10.68
CA LYS A 138 -2.74 -2.31 -10.33
C LYS A 138 -3.36 -3.35 -11.25
N ARG A 139 -3.15 -3.26 -12.57
CA ARG A 139 -3.60 -4.29 -13.52
C ARG A 139 -2.98 -5.66 -13.25
N CYS A 140 -1.69 -5.71 -12.90
CA CYS A 140 -1.04 -6.98 -12.54
C CYS A 140 -1.69 -7.61 -11.30
N ILE A 141 -2.00 -6.81 -10.27
CA ILE A 141 -2.68 -7.28 -9.05
C ILE A 141 -4.07 -7.83 -9.39
N LEU A 142 -4.88 -7.07 -10.15
CA LEU A 142 -6.23 -7.50 -10.57
C LEU A 142 -6.18 -8.81 -11.35
N LYS A 143 -5.34 -8.87 -12.38
CA LYS A 143 -5.18 -10.08 -13.18
C LYS A 143 -4.72 -11.26 -12.33
N HIS A 144 -3.75 -11.05 -11.43
CA HIS A 144 -3.26 -12.10 -10.55
C HIS A 144 -4.39 -12.70 -9.70
N MET A 145 -5.19 -11.86 -9.05
CA MET A 145 -6.33 -12.31 -8.25
C MET A 145 -7.34 -13.10 -9.08
N HIS A 146 -7.67 -12.61 -10.28
CA HIS A 146 -8.59 -13.28 -11.18
C HIS A 146 -8.07 -14.64 -11.64
N ASP A 147 -6.79 -14.71 -12.01
CA ASP A 147 -6.13 -15.93 -12.47
C ASP A 147 -6.04 -16.97 -11.34
N LEU A 148 -5.73 -16.56 -10.11
CA LEU A 148 -5.71 -17.46 -8.95
C LEU A 148 -7.08 -18.08 -8.68
N ASN A 149 -8.16 -17.31 -8.78
CA ASN A 149 -9.51 -17.82 -8.56
C ASN A 149 -9.94 -18.80 -9.67
N ILE A 150 -9.60 -18.49 -10.93
CA ILE A 150 -9.89 -19.35 -12.07
C ILE A 150 -9.07 -20.65 -12.01
N ASP A 151 -7.79 -20.57 -11.63
CA ASP A 151 -6.87 -21.71 -11.67
C ASP A 151 -6.87 -22.51 -10.36
N LYS A 152 -7.74 -22.22 -9.38
CA LYS A 152 -7.69 -22.80 -8.03
C LYS A 152 -7.55 -24.34 -8.00
N ASP A 153 -8.26 -25.03 -8.88
CA ASP A 153 -8.21 -26.50 -8.95
C ASP A 153 -6.86 -27.00 -9.48
N HIS A 154 -6.25 -26.27 -10.42
CA HIS A 154 -4.90 -26.53 -10.91
C HIS A 154 -3.85 -26.22 -9.85
N ILE A 155 -4.02 -25.14 -9.08
CA ILE A 155 -3.10 -24.75 -8.00
C ILE A 155 -3.03 -25.86 -6.93
N ILE A 156 -4.17 -26.45 -6.56
CA ILE A 156 -4.22 -27.56 -5.59
C ILE A 156 -3.40 -28.76 -6.07
N VAL A 157 -3.49 -29.11 -7.35
CA VAL A 157 -2.80 -30.28 -7.92
C VAL A 157 -1.33 -29.99 -8.20
N TYR A 158 -0.98 -28.78 -8.62
CA TYR A 158 0.33 -28.42 -9.17
C TYR A 158 1.03 -27.27 -8.43
N SER A 159 0.82 -27.14 -7.11
CA SER A 159 1.28 -25.99 -6.31
C SER A 159 2.73 -25.54 -6.59
N ASN A 160 3.68 -26.48 -6.61
CA ASN A 160 5.10 -26.15 -6.87
C ASN A 160 5.35 -25.65 -8.30
N GLN A 161 4.76 -26.31 -9.29
CA GLN A 161 4.88 -25.94 -10.70
C GLN A 161 4.18 -24.61 -10.98
N TYR A 162 3.02 -24.38 -10.35
CA TYR A 162 2.28 -23.14 -10.45
C TYR A 162 3.06 -21.97 -9.84
N LYS A 163 3.71 -22.16 -8.69
CA LYS A 163 4.59 -21.15 -8.10
C LYS A 163 5.75 -20.76 -9.03
N LYS A 164 6.34 -21.75 -9.72
CA LYS A 164 7.37 -21.47 -10.74
C LYS A 164 6.78 -20.68 -11.91
N TYR A 165 5.62 -21.09 -12.40
CA TYR A 165 4.90 -20.37 -13.46
C TYR A 165 4.63 -18.90 -13.08
N LEU A 166 4.19 -18.61 -11.85
CA LEU A 166 3.99 -17.23 -11.38
C LEU A 166 5.29 -16.42 -11.40
N SER A 167 6.41 -17.02 -11.00
CA SER A 167 7.72 -16.39 -11.08
C SER A 167 8.10 -16.00 -12.51
N ASP A 168 7.89 -16.92 -13.47
CA ASP A 168 8.21 -16.71 -14.87
C ASP A 168 7.27 -15.66 -15.52
N LYS A 169 5.98 -15.72 -15.17
CA LYS A 169 4.93 -14.82 -15.65
C LYS A 169 5.17 -13.36 -15.22
N TRP A 170 5.44 -13.14 -13.94
CA TRP A 170 5.48 -11.77 -13.39
C TRP A 170 6.89 -11.18 -13.34
N GLY A 171 7.94 -12.00 -13.34
CA GLY A 171 9.30 -11.56 -13.03
C GLY A 171 9.81 -10.41 -13.89
N LYS A 172 9.49 -10.39 -15.19
CA LYS A 172 9.91 -9.30 -16.10
C LYS A 172 9.18 -7.99 -15.81
N ILE A 173 7.88 -8.05 -15.56
CA ILE A 173 7.07 -6.86 -15.23
C ILE A 173 7.47 -6.32 -13.86
N ILE A 174 7.69 -7.19 -12.87
CA ILE A 174 8.17 -6.79 -11.54
C ILE A 174 9.52 -6.09 -11.66
N ARG A 175 10.48 -6.64 -12.41
CA ARG A 175 11.78 -5.99 -12.64
C ARG A 175 11.63 -4.62 -13.31
N HIS A 176 10.69 -4.49 -14.25
CA HIS A 176 10.43 -3.22 -14.93
C HIS A 176 9.75 -2.18 -14.02
N THR A 177 8.84 -2.62 -13.16
CA THR A 177 7.95 -1.73 -12.41
C THR A 177 8.38 -1.50 -10.97
N ASN A 178 9.26 -2.31 -10.38
CA ASN A 178 9.75 -2.06 -9.04
C ASN A 178 10.71 -0.86 -8.98
N PRO A 179 10.73 -0.12 -7.85
CA PRO A 179 11.74 0.89 -7.62
C PRO A 179 13.13 0.26 -7.51
N LEU A 180 14.17 1.02 -7.86
CA LEU A 180 15.57 0.58 -7.74
C LEU A 180 16.00 0.33 -6.28
N ILE A 181 15.42 1.10 -5.34
CA ILE A 181 15.72 1.04 -3.91
C ILE A 181 14.40 0.97 -3.15
N GLY A 182 14.35 0.08 -2.15
CA GLY A 182 13.15 -0.18 -1.37
C GLY A 182 12.23 -1.21 -2.03
N GLY A 183 11.06 -1.42 -1.43
CA GLY A 183 10.01 -2.28 -1.96
C GLY A 183 8.70 -1.51 -2.10
N LEU A 184 7.73 -2.13 -2.78
CA LEU A 184 6.36 -1.64 -2.84
C LEU A 184 5.50 -2.49 -1.92
N TYR A 185 4.66 -1.83 -1.13
CA TYR A 185 3.58 -2.43 -0.38
C TYR A 185 2.27 -2.17 -1.11
N ILE A 186 1.41 -3.18 -1.11
CA ILE A 186 0.07 -3.09 -1.64
C ILE A 186 -0.93 -3.22 -0.49
N LYS A 187 -2.06 -2.54 -0.64
CA LYS A 187 -3.30 -2.77 0.08
C LYS A 187 -4.38 -3.05 -0.95
N ILE A 188 -5.09 -4.16 -0.79
CA ILE A 188 -6.32 -4.46 -1.51
C ILE A 188 -7.42 -4.46 -0.47
N GLU A 189 -8.39 -3.56 -0.59
CA GLU A 189 -9.43 -3.39 0.42
C GLU A 189 -10.78 -3.08 -0.22
N ASN A 190 -11.77 -3.91 0.05
CA ASN A 190 -13.18 -3.69 -0.27
C ASN A 190 -14.07 -4.36 0.78
N ASP A 191 -15.39 -4.38 0.58
CA ASP A 191 -16.36 -4.94 1.55
C ASP A 191 -16.10 -6.40 1.97
N SER A 192 -15.42 -7.18 1.13
CA SER A 192 -15.19 -8.62 1.30
C SER A 192 -13.71 -9.00 1.39
N MET A 193 -12.77 -8.05 1.26
CA MET A 193 -11.34 -8.34 1.11
C MET A 193 -10.48 -7.32 1.83
N GLY A 194 -9.43 -7.80 2.48
CA GLY A 194 -8.38 -6.96 3.05
C GLY A 194 -7.04 -7.68 3.03
N ILE A 195 -6.18 -7.28 2.09
CA ILE A 195 -4.86 -7.87 1.89
C ILE A 195 -3.84 -6.76 1.97
N ILE A 196 -2.82 -6.96 2.81
CA ILE A 196 -1.59 -6.14 2.76
C ILE A 196 -0.40 -7.05 2.55
N GLU A 197 0.40 -6.76 1.53
CA GLU A 197 1.64 -7.48 1.26
C GLU A 197 2.66 -6.63 0.49
N LYS A 198 3.91 -7.10 0.39
CA LYS A 198 4.85 -6.62 -0.64
C LYS A 198 4.38 -7.03 -2.03
N TYR A 199 4.47 -6.12 -2.98
CA TYR A 199 3.99 -6.30 -4.35
C TYR A 199 4.55 -7.54 -5.06
N ASP A 200 5.86 -7.76 -4.95
CA ASP A 200 6.55 -8.90 -5.54
C ASP A 200 6.17 -10.23 -4.86
N ASN A 201 6.18 -10.27 -3.53
CA ASN A 201 5.75 -11.43 -2.77
C ASN A 201 4.30 -11.84 -3.09
N PHE A 202 3.42 -10.86 -3.26
CA PHE A 202 2.03 -11.09 -3.62
C PHE A 202 1.91 -11.76 -4.99
N LEU A 203 2.57 -11.22 -6.02
CA LEU A 203 2.51 -11.76 -7.38
C LEU A 203 3.17 -13.14 -7.50
N TYR A 204 4.19 -13.44 -6.69
CA TYR A 204 4.82 -14.77 -6.69
C TYR A 204 4.10 -15.82 -5.83
N SER A 205 3.01 -15.45 -5.15
CA SER A 205 2.27 -16.33 -4.26
C SER A 205 0.93 -16.75 -4.87
N SER A 206 0.55 -18.00 -4.61
CA SER A 206 -0.76 -18.56 -4.91
C SER A 206 -1.68 -18.63 -3.69
N ASP A 207 -1.29 -18.03 -2.56
CA ASP A 207 -1.98 -18.20 -1.27
C ASP A 207 -3.23 -17.30 -1.16
N TYR A 208 -3.42 -16.37 -2.09
CA TYR A 208 -4.45 -15.34 -2.07
C TYR A 208 -5.73 -15.74 -2.84
N ILE A 209 -6.13 -17.02 -2.79
CA ILE A 209 -7.37 -17.50 -3.42
C ILE A 209 -8.57 -17.10 -2.55
N CYS A 210 -9.38 -16.17 -3.03
CA CYS A 210 -10.59 -15.69 -2.36
C CYS A 210 -11.85 -16.26 -3.04
N GLY A 211 -12.81 -16.76 -2.25
CA GLY A 211 -14.00 -17.45 -2.74
C GLY A 211 -15.18 -16.58 -3.17
N SER A 212 -15.16 -15.27 -2.92
CA SER A 212 -16.23 -14.33 -3.28
C SER A 212 -15.71 -12.96 -3.69
N ASP A 213 -16.41 -12.34 -4.64
CA ASP A 213 -16.29 -10.93 -5.07
C ASP A 213 -14.98 -10.52 -5.79
N THR A 214 -14.16 -11.48 -6.25
CA THR A 214 -12.98 -11.17 -7.09
C THR A 214 -13.36 -10.50 -8.41
N ASP A 215 -14.56 -10.78 -8.91
CA ASP A 215 -15.19 -10.18 -10.09
C ASP A 215 -15.61 -8.71 -9.88
N LYS A 216 -15.76 -8.26 -8.63
CA LYS A 216 -16.10 -6.88 -8.28
C LYS A 216 -14.88 -6.02 -7.95
N LEU A 217 -13.69 -6.62 -7.94
CA LEU A 217 -12.46 -5.93 -7.60
C LEU A 217 -12.08 -4.96 -8.72
N SER A 218 -11.80 -3.71 -8.35
CA SER A 218 -11.42 -2.64 -9.26
C SER A 218 -10.02 -2.09 -8.92
N THR A 219 -9.50 -1.24 -9.80
CA THR A 219 -8.24 -0.53 -9.54
C THR A 219 -8.31 0.44 -8.36
N ASP A 220 -9.51 0.88 -8.00
CA ASP A 220 -9.74 1.85 -6.92
C ASP A 220 -9.63 1.20 -5.53
N ASP A 221 -9.87 -0.11 -5.45
CA ASP A 221 -9.69 -0.92 -4.25
C ASP A 221 -8.21 -1.17 -3.92
N ILE A 222 -7.30 -0.78 -4.82
CA ILE A 222 -5.87 -1.06 -4.73
C ILE A 222 -5.11 0.23 -4.39
N THR A 223 -4.38 0.19 -3.28
CA THR A 223 -3.41 1.23 -2.91
C THR A 223 -2.00 0.67 -2.97
N ILE A 224 -1.06 1.41 -3.57
CA ILE A 224 0.35 1.03 -3.66
C ILE A 224 1.20 2.14 -3.07
N SER A 225 2.18 1.79 -2.25
CA SER A 225 3.07 2.75 -1.59
C SER A 225 4.45 2.14 -1.33
N THR A 226 5.48 2.96 -1.36
CA THR A 226 6.81 2.59 -0.85
C THR A 226 6.91 2.68 0.67
N ASP A 227 5.97 3.39 1.29
CA ASP A 227 5.87 3.58 2.73
C ASP A 227 4.70 2.78 3.31
N MET A 228 5.04 1.90 4.26
CA MET A 228 4.06 1.08 4.98
C MET A 228 3.17 1.92 5.90
N GLU A 229 3.67 3.03 6.44
CA GLU A 229 2.87 3.91 7.30
C GLU A 229 1.73 4.58 6.53
N SER A 230 2.02 5.02 5.29
CA SER A 230 0.99 5.47 4.35
C SER A 230 -0.09 4.40 4.12
N ILE A 231 0.29 3.14 3.88
CA ILE A 231 -0.66 2.03 3.74
C ILE A 231 -1.55 1.89 4.97
N ILE A 232 -0.97 1.83 6.17
CA ILE A 232 -1.72 1.70 7.43
C ILE A 232 -2.73 2.84 7.57
N ASN A 233 -2.33 4.08 7.26
CA ASN A 233 -3.21 5.23 7.37
C ASN A 233 -4.40 5.20 6.40
N THR A 234 -4.30 4.47 5.29
CA THR A 234 -5.40 4.31 4.31
C THR A 234 -6.39 3.20 4.63
N ILE A 235 -6.13 2.31 5.60
CA ILE A 235 -7.03 1.18 5.94
C ILE A 235 -8.38 1.70 6.44
N SER A 236 -9.50 1.22 5.91
CA SER A 236 -10.82 1.62 6.42
C SER A 236 -11.13 0.98 7.78
N LEU A 237 -11.66 1.77 8.72
CA LEU A 237 -12.12 1.28 10.02
C LEU A 237 -13.57 0.79 9.99
N GLU A 238 -14.32 1.18 8.96
CA GLU A 238 -15.73 0.81 8.78
C GLU A 238 -15.86 -0.61 8.24
N VAL A 239 -14.85 -1.09 7.49
CA VAL A 239 -14.76 -2.45 6.93
C VAL A 239 -14.28 -3.45 8.01
N ALA A 240 -14.79 -3.32 9.23
CA ALA A 240 -14.56 -4.33 10.24
C ALA A 240 -15.17 -5.65 9.75
N PRO A 241 -14.45 -6.79 9.81
CA PRO A 241 -15.00 -8.06 9.39
C PRO A 241 -16.29 -8.32 10.16
N SER A 242 -17.43 -8.22 9.48
CA SER A 242 -18.70 -8.61 10.07
C SER A 242 -18.57 -10.06 10.54
N ASN A 243 -19.31 -10.45 11.57
CA ASN A 243 -19.24 -11.79 12.18
C ASN A 243 -19.53 -12.95 11.19
N ASN A 244 -19.81 -12.67 9.91
CA ASN A 244 -19.74 -13.62 8.80
C ASN A 244 -18.30 -13.82 8.30
N VAL A 245 -17.42 -14.29 9.17
CA VAL A 245 -16.02 -14.67 8.88
C VAL A 245 -15.93 -15.71 7.75
N ASN A 246 -17.02 -16.45 7.49
CA ASN A 246 -17.05 -17.54 6.50
C ASN A 246 -17.06 -17.07 5.03
N LYS A 247 -17.05 -15.77 4.73
CA LYS A 247 -17.03 -15.24 3.35
C LYS A 247 -15.95 -14.20 3.05
N ALA A 248 -15.20 -13.72 4.03
CA ALA A 248 -14.32 -12.57 3.82
C ALA A 248 -12.84 -12.96 3.74
N CYS A 249 -12.11 -12.36 2.80
CA CYS A 249 -10.74 -12.70 2.45
C CYS A 249 -9.75 -11.72 3.09
N TYR A 250 -9.33 -12.01 4.32
CA TYR A 250 -8.39 -11.18 5.08
C TYR A 250 -7.09 -11.92 5.36
N ASN A 251 -5.94 -11.35 5.02
CA ASN A 251 -4.66 -11.92 5.42
C ASN A 251 -4.23 -11.46 6.82
N GLU A 252 -3.39 -12.24 7.49
CA GLU A 252 -2.95 -11.97 8.87
C GLU A 252 -2.33 -10.57 9.02
N LYS A 253 -1.54 -10.16 8.03
CA LYS A 253 -0.87 -8.86 7.99
C LYS A 253 -1.86 -7.71 7.91
N TYR A 254 -2.93 -7.81 7.12
CA TYR A 254 -3.99 -6.80 7.11
C TYR A 254 -4.64 -6.66 8.50
N ILE A 255 -4.99 -7.78 9.14
CA ILE A 255 -5.61 -7.78 10.47
C ILE A 255 -4.68 -7.16 11.52
N GLU A 256 -3.38 -7.45 11.46
CA GLU A 256 -2.39 -6.83 12.35
C GLU A 256 -2.33 -5.32 12.16
N MET A 257 -2.25 -4.85 10.92
CA MET A 257 -2.17 -3.43 10.60
C MET A 257 -3.45 -2.67 10.97
N LEU A 258 -4.61 -3.30 10.78
CA LEU A 258 -5.90 -2.78 11.24
C LEU A 258 -5.90 -2.58 12.77
N LYS A 259 -5.40 -3.56 13.54
CA LYS A 259 -5.27 -3.45 15.01
C LYS A 259 -4.30 -2.34 15.41
N ILE A 260 -3.16 -2.20 14.71
CA ILE A 260 -2.20 -1.13 14.96
C ILE A 260 -2.87 0.24 14.74
N LYS A 261 -3.60 0.42 13.62
CA LYS A 261 -4.34 1.66 13.34
C LYS A 261 -5.38 1.96 14.42
N ALA A 262 -6.20 0.98 14.77
CA ALA A 262 -7.23 1.11 15.80
C ALA A 262 -6.64 1.51 17.16
N SER A 263 -5.55 0.87 17.57
CA SER A 263 -4.82 1.18 18.82
C SER A 263 -4.23 2.59 18.82
N ARG A 264 -3.66 3.05 17.70
CA ARG A 264 -3.14 4.43 17.58
C ARG A 264 -4.24 5.47 17.72
N ILE A 265 -5.39 5.24 17.10
CA ILE A 265 -6.55 6.13 17.21
C ILE A 265 -7.09 6.15 18.64
N GLN A 266 -7.21 4.98 19.28
CA GLN A 266 -7.60 4.89 20.69
C GLN A 266 -6.64 5.65 21.60
N ARG A 267 -5.33 5.49 21.40
CA ARG A 267 -4.29 6.21 22.16
C ARG A 267 -4.37 7.73 21.95
N MET A 268 -4.56 8.17 20.70
CA MET A 268 -4.71 9.58 20.37
C MET A 268 -5.96 10.17 21.03
N ASN A 269 -7.09 9.45 20.99
CA ASN A 269 -8.32 9.86 21.66
C ASN A 269 -8.13 9.94 23.18
N ASN A 270 -7.47 8.95 23.80
CA ASN A 270 -7.17 8.98 25.23
C ASN A 270 -6.31 10.19 25.62
N HIS A 271 -5.27 10.50 24.85
CA HIS A 271 -4.44 11.70 25.09
C HIS A 271 -5.25 12.99 24.93
N LEU A 272 -6.14 13.06 23.94
CA LEU A 272 -7.02 14.20 23.71
C LEU A 272 -8.01 14.38 24.88
N TYR A 273 -8.60 13.30 25.39
CA TYR A 273 -9.44 13.34 26.59
C TYR A 273 -8.68 13.83 27.83
N ILE A 274 -7.46 13.34 28.05
CA ILE A 274 -6.61 13.80 29.16
C ILE A 274 -6.30 15.29 29.00
N GLY A 275 -5.96 15.75 27.79
CA GLY A 275 -5.72 17.16 27.50
C GLY A 275 -6.93 18.04 27.78
N ILE A 276 -8.12 17.63 27.34
CA ILE A 276 -9.38 18.34 27.61
C ILE A 276 -9.67 18.38 29.12
N ALA A 277 -9.49 17.27 29.83
CA ALA A 277 -9.70 17.20 31.27
C ALA A 277 -8.76 18.15 32.03
N LEU A 278 -7.46 18.18 31.67
CA LEU A 278 -6.47 19.06 32.27
C LEU A 278 -6.75 20.55 31.98
N LEU A 279 -7.15 20.88 30.75
CA LEU A 279 -7.54 22.24 30.38
C LEU A 279 -8.79 22.69 31.16
N GLY A 280 -9.81 21.83 31.22
CA GLY A 280 -11.02 22.08 32.00
C GLY A 280 -10.73 22.29 33.48
N PHE A 281 -9.90 21.42 34.07
CA PHE A 281 -9.46 21.54 35.46
C PHE A 281 -8.66 22.83 35.71
N SER A 282 -7.74 23.16 34.81
CA SER A 282 -6.93 24.39 34.92
C SER A 282 -7.79 25.64 34.84
N LEU A 283 -8.81 25.67 33.97
CA LEU A 283 -9.77 26.77 33.88
C LEU A 283 -10.55 26.93 35.19
N ILE A 284 -11.01 25.82 35.80
CA ILE A 284 -11.68 25.86 37.10
C ILE A 284 -10.76 26.47 38.16
N LEU A 285 -9.48 26.09 38.23
CA LEU A 285 -8.51 26.69 39.16
C LEU A 285 -8.34 28.20 38.93
N ILE A 286 -8.25 28.64 37.67
CA ILE A 286 -8.14 30.07 37.34
C ILE A 286 -9.40 30.84 37.78
N PHE A 287 -10.59 30.29 37.53
CA PHE A 287 -11.85 30.89 37.97
C PHE A 287 -11.92 30.99 39.50
N LEU A 288 -11.53 29.94 40.22
CA LEU A 288 -11.46 29.94 41.68
C LEU A 288 -10.42 30.96 42.18
N TYR A 289 -9.23 31.04 41.58
CA TYR A 289 -8.22 32.02 41.97
C TYR A 289 -8.69 33.47 41.74
N ARG A 290 -9.38 33.75 40.63
CA ARG A 290 -9.75 35.12 40.25
C ARG A 290 -11.05 35.60 40.90
N PHE A 291 -12.04 34.72 41.07
CA PHE A 291 -13.41 35.10 41.43
C PHE A 291 -13.91 34.48 42.74
N SER A 292 -13.14 33.60 43.39
CA SER A 292 -13.47 33.06 44.72
C SER A 292 -12.68 33.78 45.83
N PRO A 293 -13.22 33.87 47.07
CA PRO A 293 -12.46 34.36 48.23
C PRO A 293 -11.13 33.64 48.49
N LEU A 294 -10.90 32.45 47.92
CA LEU A 294 -9.64 31.72 47.99
C LEU A 294 -8.44 32.48 47.38
N GLY A 295 -8.63 33.21 46.29
CA GLY A 295 -7.54 33.98 45.67
C GLY A 295 -7.02 35.10 46.57
N ASN A 296 -7.95 35.80 47.23
CA ASN A 296 -7.62 36.83 48.21
C ASN A 296 -6.96 36.23 49.47
N LEU A 297 -7.34 35.01 49.85
CA LEU A 297 -6.77 34.28 50.98
C LEU A 297 -5.32 33.83 50.69
N LEU A 298 -5.05 33.26 49.51
CA LEU A 298 -3.70 32.89 49.06
C LEU A 298 -2.78 34.11 48.93
N ARG A 299 -3.30 35.23 48.41
CA ARG A 299 -2.55 36.49 48.32
C ARG A 299 -2.21 37.04 49.70
N ARG A 300 -3.12 36.92 50.68
CA ARG A 300 -2.87 37.27 52.09
C ARG A 300 -1.83 36.35 52.74
N PHE A 301 -1.87 35.05 52.49
CA PHE A 301 -0.86 34.10 53.01
C PHE A 301 0.54 34.36 52.44
N MET A 302 0.67 34.61 51.13
CA MET A 302 1.96 34.97 50.53
C MET A 302 2.46 36.33 51.04
N LYS A 303 1.57 37.32 51.19
CA LYS A 303 1.94 38.62 51.77
C LYS A 303 2.42 38.49 53.21
N LYS A 304 1.75 37.67 54.03
CA LYS A 304 2.14 37.40 55.42
C LYS A 304 3.48 36.66 55.52
N LYS A 305 3.83 35.82 54.54
CA LYS A 305 5.13 35.14 54.50
C LYS A 305 6.26 36.09 54.10
N ILE A 306 6.02 36.99 53.15
CA ILE A 306 6.97 38.05 52.78
C ILE A 306 7.21 39.00 53.96
N GLU A 307 6.14 39.44 54.63
CA GLU A 307 6.22 40.30 55.82
C GLU A 307 6.98 39.64 56.99
N VAL A 308 6.89 38.31 57.14
CA VAL A 308 7.67 37.56 58.14
C VAL A 308 9.15 37.44 57.73
N ASP A 309 9.47 37.16 56.46
CA ASP A 309 10.87 37.14 56.00
C ASP A 309 11.52 38.54 56.02
N GLU A 310 10.75 39.59 55.70
CA GLU A 310 11.17 41.00 55.74
C GLU A 310 11.42 41.44 57.20
N ASN A 311 10.49 41.15 58.12
CA ASN A 311 10.73 41.36 59.56
C ASN A 311 11.92 40.56 60.09
N MET A 312 12.14 39.32 59.63
CA MET A 312 13.29 38.53 60.11
C MET A 312 14.62 39.11 59.61
N SER A 313 14.66 39.70 58.41
CA SER A 313 15.82 40.45 57.90
C SER A 313 16.04 41.80 58.61
N GLU A 314 14.95 42.47 59.01
CA GLU A 314 14.98 43.73 59.75
C GLU A 314 15.40 43.50 61.21
N GLU A 315 14.93 42.41 61.84
CA GLU A 315 15.31 42.01 63.20
C GLU A 315 16.79 41.57 63.27
N ILE A 316 17.31 40.84 62.27
CA ILE A 316 18.75 40.53 62.17
C ILE A 316 19.61 41.78 61.94
N MET A 317 19.12 42.77 61.18
CA MET A 317 19.80 44.06 60.99
C MET A 317 19.69 45.00 62.21
N SER A 318 18.64 44.84 63.03
CA SER A 318 18.40 45.62 64.26
C SER A 318 19.28 45.16 65.43
N GLU A 319 19.50 43.84 65.57
CA GLU A 319 20.38 43.29 66.61
C GLU A 319 21.87 43.66 66.41
N LEU A 320 22.26 44.08 65.21
CA LEU A 320 23.64 44.49 64.91
C LEU A 320 23.91 46.00 65.09
N TYR A 321 22.89 46.83 65.40
CA TYR A 321 23.03 48.29 65.41
C TYR A 321 22.66 49.03 66.71
N GLU A 322 22.09 48.39 67.75
CA GLU A 322 22.00 48.98 69.09
C GLU A 322 23.23 48.65 69.95
N ASN A 323 24.31 49.31 69.55
CA ASN A 323 25.53 49.49 70.28
C ASN A 323 25.33 50.30 71.57
N SER A 324 26.31 50.12 72.47
CA SER A 324 26.99 51.21 73.17
C SER A 324 26.19 52.11 74.11
N GLN A 325 26.48 51.91 75.39
CA GLN A 325 26.89 52.95 76.35
C GLN A 325 26.63 54.43 76.01
N ASN A 326 25.92 55.05 76.95
CA ASN A 326 26.09 56.41 77.49
C ASN A 326 25.65 57.62 76.65
N GLU A 327 24.67 58.31 77.26
CA GLU A 327 24.58 59.77 77.45
C GLU A 327 24.76 60.68 76.23
N ARG A 328 23.64 61.21 75.73
CA ARG A 328 23.29 62.65 75.80
C ARG A 328 21.90 62.91 75.22
N GLN A 329 21.09 63.66 75.96
CA GLN A 329 19.80 64.19 75.52
C GLN A 329 19.98 65.38 74.59
N TYR A 330 19.17 65.48 73.55
CA TYR A 330 18.72 66.75 72.96
C TYR A 330 17.25 66.66 72.49
N ILE A 331 16.54 67.78 72.59
CA ILE A 331 15.08 67.95 72.57
C ILE A 331 14.61 68.60 71.24
N THR A 332 13.49 68.10 70.67
CA THR A 332 12.46 68.72 69.76
C THR A 332 12.89 69.31 68.40
N TYR A 333 12.08 69.29 67.32
CA TYR A 333 10.68 69.77 67.18
C TYR A 333 9.83 68.99 66.17
N HIS A 334 8.52 68.97 66.43
CA HIS A 334 7.47 68.72 65.44
C HIS A 334 7.30 69.94 64.51
N SER A 335 7.12 69.69 63.21
CA SER A 335 6.30 70.57 62.36
C SER A 335 5.46 69.72 61.42
N SER A 336 4.14 69.96 61.49
CA SER A 336 3.13 69.52 60.55
C SER A 336 3.06 70.52 59.40
N SER A 337 2.71 70.08 58.19
CA SER A 337 2.01 70.93 57.22
C SER A 337 1.13 70.06 56.31
N PRO A 338 0.01 70.61 55.77
CA PRO A 338 -0.76 70.04 54.66
C PRO A 338 0.01 70.00 53.34
#